data_AF-A0A662UBY3-F1
#
_entry.id   AF-A0A662UBY3-F1
#
_cell.length_a   1.000
_cell.length_b   1.000
_cell.length_c   1.000
_cell.angle_alpha   90.00
_cell.angle_beta   90.00
_cell.angle_gamma   90.00
#
_symmetry.space_group_name_H-M   'P 1'
#
loop_
_entity.id
_entity.type
_entity.pdbx_description
1 polymer ?
#
loop_
_entity_poly.entity_id
_entity_poly.type
_entity_poly.pdbx_seq_one_letter_code
_entity_poly.pdbx_strand_id
1 'polypeptide(L)'
;MYIYSDYHDEFFTFEGYARNVVNNPILLRKVVEKYMPVEKVVDIHVGVEIEIEGVYAVEIWVVLSDGITSLVLADSPIPLTPKQWQVIINKVDEQYRRVRGLLIEPKPNVSFKDLMVDLENCISSLGLKLKFLAKMSRAFLSRSLNLIGLRPWNIVLALSRDHIVETYLIPRKFLKDVEKLLKDKAKITYI
;
A
#
# COMPACT_ATOMS: atom_id res chain seq x y z
N MET A 1 -13.77 12.55 -10.19
CA MET A 1 -12.69 12.54 -9.19
C MET A 1 -11.79 13.75 -9.38
N TYR A 2 -11.13 14.19 -8.30
CA TYR A 2 -10.10 15.22 -8.33
C TYR A 2 -8.73 14.59 -8.19
N ILE A 3 -7.72 15.20 -8.78
CA ILE A 3 -6.36 14.66 -8.85
C ILE A 3 -5.37 15.75 -8.45
N TYR A 4 -4.41 15.43 -7.60
CA TYR A 4 -3.16 16.16 -7.49
C TYR A 4 -2.06 15.37 -8.20
N SER A 5 -1.26 16.04 -9.03
CA SER A 5 -0.13 15.44 -9.74
C SER A 5 1.16 16.06 -9.26
N ASP A 6 2.00 15.28 -8.59
CA ASP A 6 3.33 15.72 -8.16
C ASP A 6 4.23 16.05 -9.36
N TYR A 7 4.07 15.33 -10.48
CA TYR A 7 4.84 15.59 -11.71
C TYR A 7 4.62 17.00 -12.30
N HIS A 8 3.40 17.55 -12.17
CA HIS A 8 3.05 18.88 -12.68
C HIS A 8 3.01 19.94 -11.58
N ASP A 9 2.99 19.50 -10.32
CA ASP A 9 2.61 20.30 -9.15
C ASP A 9 1.26 21.04 -9.32
N GLU A 10 0.26 20.33 -9.87
CA GLU A 10 -1.03 20.90 -10.25
C GLU A 10 -2.23 20.00 -9.90
N PHE A 11 -3.41 20.63 -9.84
CA PHE A 11 -4.69 19.98 -9.58
C PHE A 11 -5.51 19.82 -10.86
N PHE A 12 -6.09 18.63 -11.04
CA PHE A 12 -6.88 18.28 -12.21
C PHE A 12 -8.23 17.67 -11.82
N THR A 13 -9.12 17.60 -12.81
CA THR A 13 -10.36 16.84 -12.75
C THR A 13 -10.36 15.70 -13.77
N PHE A 14 -10.98 14.60 -13.40
CA PHE A 14 -11.16 13.45 -14.27
C PHE A 14 -12.54 12.82 -14.03
N GLU A 15 -13.21 12.44 -15.10
CA GLU A 15 -14.53 11.81 -15.04
C GLU A 15 -14.45 10.38 -14.47
N GLY A 16 -15.23 10.11 -13.42
CA GLY A 16 -15.24 8.82 -12.73
C GLY A 16 -14.79 8.91 -11.27
N TYR A 17 -14.52 7.74 -10.68
CA TYR A 17 -14.23 7.58 -9.26
C TYR A 17 -12.87 6.90 -9.04
N ALA A 18 -12.06 7.42 -8.13
CA ALA A 18 -10.78 6.88 -7.73
C ALA A 18 -10.91 5.41 -7.29
N ARG A 19 -11.96 5.07 -6.53
CA ARG A 19 -12.25 3.67 -6.13
C ARG A 19 -12.39 2.72 -7.33
N ASN A 20 -12.96 3.19 -8.44
CA ASN A 20 -13.10 2.38 -9.66
C ASN A 20 -11.77 2.29 -10.41
N VAL A 21 -11.05 3.40 -10.48
CA VAL A 21 -9.76 3.50 -11.16
C VAL A 21 -8.74 2.53 -10.55
N VAL A 22 -8.58 2.52 -9.23
CA VAL A 22 -7.54 1.67 -8.58
C VAL A 22 -7.82 0.17 -8.66
N ASN A 23 -9.07 -0.22 -8.91
CA ASN A 23 -9.48 -1.61 -9.06
C ASN A 23 -9.47 -2.10 -10.50
N ASN A 24 -9.17 -1.23 -11.47
CA ASN A 24 -9.07 -1.57 -12.88
C ASN A 24 -7.69 -1.14 -13.41
N PRO A 25 -6.72 -2.07 -13.56
CA PRO A 25 -5.37 -1.76 -14.01
C PRO A 25 -5.32 -1.01 -15.36
N ILE A 26 -6.23 -1.33 -16.28
CA ILE A 26 -6.31 -0.66 -17.59
C ILE A 26 -6.77 0.79 -17.43
N LEU A 27 -7.79 1.02 -16.59
CA LEU A 27 -8.28 2.37 -16.32
C LEU A 27 -7.27 3.19 -15.54
N LEU A 28 -6.60 2.60 -14.54
CA LEU A 28 -5.51 3.23 -13.78
C LEU A 28 -4.40 3.69 -14.71
N ARG A 29 -3.96 2.82 -15.62
CA ARG A 29 -2.93 3.16 -16.60
C ARG A 29 -3.36 4.32 -17.51
N LYS A 30 -4.60 4.30 -18.02
CA LYS A 30 -5.15 5.41 -18.82
C LYS A 30 -5.18 6.74 -18.07
N VAL A 31 -5.53 6.73 -16.78
CA VAL A 31 -5.52 7.95 -15.95
C VAL A 31 -4.09 8.46 -15.82
N VAL A 32 -3.12 7.60 -15.49
CA VAL A 32 -1.71 7.98 -15.34
C VAL A 32 -1.15 8.56 -16.65
N GLU A 33 -1.36 7.85 -17.76
CA GLU A 33 -0.88 8.23 -19.10
C GLU A 33 -1.51 9.53 -19.63
N LYS A 34 -2.62 10.00 -19.06
CA LYS A 34 -3.19 11.32 -19.38
C LYS A 34 -2.35 12.47 -18.84
N TYR A 35 -1.65 12.25 -17.72
CA TYR A 35 -0.88 13.29 -17.02
C TYR A 35 0.62 13.05 -17.11
N MET A 36 1.09 11.96 -17.70
CA MET A 36 2.51 11.63 -17.79
C MET A 36 2.87 11.15 -19.21
N PRO A 37 4.09 11.42 -19.71
CA PRO A 37 4.52 10.91 -21.01
C PRO A 37 4.50 9.38 -21.02
N VAL A 38 3.68 8.79 -21.90
CA VAL A 38 3.42 7.35 -21.98
C VAL A 38 4.72 6.56 -22.10
N GLU A 39 5.64 7.05 -22.94
CA GLU A 39 6.95 6.45 -23.21
C GLU A 39 7.87 6.40 -22.01
N LYS A 40 7.63 7.23 -20.98
CA LYS A 40 8.41 7.24 -19.74
C LYS A 40 7.84 6.32 -18.66
N VAL A 41 6.57 5.91 -18.73
CA VAL A 41 5.91 5.13 -17.68
C VAL A 41 6.39 3.68 -17.71
N VAL A 42 7.17 3.30 -16.70
CA VAL A 42 7.74 1.95 -16.52
C VAL A 42 6.77 1.06 -15.73
N ASP A 43 6.31 1.54 -14.58
CA ASP A 43 5.43 0.78 -13.69
C ASP A 43 4.49 1.70 -12.88
N ILE A 44 3.38 1.15 -12.39
CA ILE A 44 2.36 1.88 -11.63
C ILE A 44 1.98 1.05 -10.40
N HIS A 45 2.03 1.67 -9.23
CA HIS A 45 1.71 1.02 -7.97
C HIS A 45 0.67 1.81 -7.19
N VAL A 46 -0.30 1.10 -6.62
CA VAL A 46 -1.25 1.69 -5.66
C VAL A 46 -0.58 1.72 -4.29
N GLY A 47 -0.52 2.91 -3.70
CA GLY A 47 0.07 3.19 -2.40
C GLY A 47 -0.96 3.15 -1.28
N VAL A 48 -0.97 4.19 -0.46
CA VAL A 48 -1.88 4.35 0.68
C VAL A 48 -3.28 4.71 0.20
N GLU A 49 -4.28 4.07 0.81
CA GLU A 49 -5.70 4.40 0.70
C GLU A 49 -6.24 4.90 2.03
N ILE A 50 -6.93 6.04 2.02
CA ILE A 50 -7.53 6.65 3.21
C ILE A 50 -8.95 7.11 2.94
N GLU A 51 -9.69 7.31 4.02
CA GLU A 51 -11.02 7.90 4.01
C GLU A 51 -11.09 8.97 5.11
N ILE A 52 -11.39 10.20 4.74
CA ILE A 52 -11.47 11.36 5.64
C ILE A 52 -12.79 12.05 5.38
N GLU A 53 -13.65 12.13 6.40
CA GLU A 53 -14.93 12.87 6.31
C GLU A 53 -15.78 12.47 5.08
N GLY A 54 -15.76 11.19 4.70
CA GLY A 54 -16.47 10.66 3.53
C GLY A 54 -15.78 10.88 2.19
N VAL A 55 -14.62 11.54 2.16
CA VAL A 55 -13.74 11.64 0.98
C VAL A 55 -12.79 10.46 0.96
N TYR A 56 -12.90 9.63 -0.06
CA TYR A 56 -11.91 8.59 -0.34
C TYR A 56 -10.73 9.20 -1.09
N ALA A 57 -9.51 8.92 -0.65
CA ALA A 57 -8.31 9.31 -1.36
C ALA A 57 -7.31 8.15 -1.42
N VAL A 58 -6.58 8.10 -2.53
CA VAL A 58 -5.57 7.07 -2.80
C VAL A 58 -4.39 7.67 -3.52
N GLU A 59 -3.19 7.33 -3.05
CA GLU A 59 -1.96 7.67 -3.73
C GLU A 59 -1.56 6.59 -4.73
N ILE A 60 -1.17 7.02 -5.93
CA ILE A 60 -0.64 6.20 -7.00
C ILE A 60 0.80 6.59 -7.22
N TRP A 61 1.72 5.64 -7.04
CA TRP A 61 3.12 5.82 -7.38
C TRP A 61 3.35 5.43 -8.82
N VAL A 62 4.07 6.28 -9.55
CA VAL A 62 4.44 6.03 -10.93
C VAL A 62 5.95 6.00 -11.04
N VAL A 63 6.46 4.87 -11.51
CA VAL A 63 7.88 4.70 -11.82
C VAL A 63 8.08 5.14 -13.26
N LEU A 64 8.88 6.20 -13.43
CA LEU A 64 9.29 6.71 -14.72
C LEU A 64 10.70 6.22 -15.06
N SER A 65 11.08 6.29 -16.33
CA SER A 65 12.43 5.96 -16.78
C SER A 65 13.53 6.81 -16.13
N ASP A 66 13.18 8.04 -15.70
CA ASP A 66 14.08 9.06 -15.15
C ASP A 66 13.80 9.40 -13.68
N GLY A 67 12.86 8.72 -13.02
CA GLY A 67 12.51 9.03 -11.63
C GLY A 67 11.27 8.32 -11.11
N ILE A 68 10.77 8.82 -9.99
CA ILE A 68 9.53 8.36 -9.36
C ILE A 68 8.72 9.60 -9.03
N THR A 69 7.42 9.56 -9.29
CA THR A 69 6.47 10.62 -8.94
C THR A 69 5.17 9.97 -8.43
N SER A 70 4.21 10.77 -8.01
CA SER A 70 2.91 10.27 -7.55
C SER A 70 1.72 11.10 -8.03
N LEU A 71 0.55 10.47 -8.01
CA LEU A 71 -0.75 11.13 -8.12
C LEU A 71 -1.53 10.85 -6.84
N VAL A 72 -2.27 11.84 -6.34
CA VAL A 72 -3.30 11.60 -5.31
C VAL A 72 -4.66 11.75 -5.98
N LEU A 73 -5.42 10.66 -6.02
CA LEU A 73 -6.79 10.64 -6.55
C LEU A 73 -7.76 10.76 -5.38
N ALA A 74 -8.74 11.66 -5.48
CA ALA A 74 -9.74 11.89 -4.44
C ALA A 74 -11.17 11.90 -4.99
N ASP A 75 -12.04 11.15 -4.34
CA ASP A 75 -13.48 11.13 -4.58
C ASP A 75 -14.16 12.11 -3.62
N SER A 76 -14.43 13.31 -4.13
CA SER A 76 -15.15 14.36 -3.40
C SER A 76 -16.38 14.81 -4.20
N PRO A 77 -17.51 15.13 -3.55
CA PRO A 77 -18.69 15.66 -4.23
C PRO A 77 -18.50 17.11 -4.70
N ILE A 78 -17.56 17.84 -4.10
CA ILE A 78 -17.26 19.24 -4.40
C ILE A 78 -15.76 19.45 -4.66
N PRO A 79 -15.37 20.52 -5.36
CA PRO A 79 -13.95 20.86 -5.52
C PRO A 79 -13.24 21.02 -4.17
N LEU A 80 -12.08 20.39 -4.06
CA LEU A 80 -11.26 20.45 -2.85
C LEU A 80 -10.43 21.74 -2.87
N THR A 81 -10.50 22.49 -1.77
CA THR A 81 -9.64 23.66 -1.55
C THR A 81 -8.19 23.23 -1.28
N PRO A 82 -7.19 24.12 -1.45
CA PRO A 82 -5.80 23.81 -1.11
C PRO A 82 -5.61 23.31 0.33
N LYS A 83 -6.38 23.85 1.28
CA LYS A 83 -6.35 23.39 2.69
C LYS A 83 -6.83 21.95 2.84
N GLN A 84 -7.88 21.56 2.13
CA GLN A 84 -8.40 20.18 2.17
C GLN A 84 -7.42 19.21 1.53
N TRP A 85 -6.79 19.59 0.41
CA TRP A 85 -5.71 18.82 -0.19
C TRP A 85 -4.54 18.61 0.76
N GLN A 86 -4.10 19.66 1.46
CA GLN A 86 -3.04 19.54 2.46
C GLN A 86 -3.40 18.55 3.57
N VAL A 87 -4.66 18.53 4.03
CA VAL A 87 -5.12 17.57 5.04
C VAL A 87 -5.04 16.14 4.50
N ILE A 88 -5.47 15.91 3.26
CA ILE A 88 -5.40 14.59 2.59
C ILE A 88 -3.94 14.13 2.49
N ILE A 89 -3.06 14.97 1.94
CA ILE A 89 -1.64 14.68 1.75
C ILE A 89 -0.97 14.37 3.10
N ASN A 90 -1.18 15.21 4.11
CA ASN A 90 -0.64 15.00 5.45
C ASN A 90 -1.08 13.66 6.05
N LYS A 91 -2.31 13.22 5.78
CA LYS A 91 -2.83 11.95 6.26
C LYS A 91 -2.23 10.77 5.51
N VAL A 92 -2.03 10.89 4.20
CA VAL A 92 -1.28 9.91 3.39
C VAL A 92 0.14 9.74 3.95
N ASP A 93 0.85 10.84 4.17
CA ASP A 93 2.21 10.85 4.73
C ASP A 93 2.28 10.26 6.14
N GLU A 94 1.26 10.51 6.96
CA GLU A 94 1.14 9.92 8.28
C GLU A 94 1.04 8.38 8.20
N GLN A 95 0.33 7.83 7.22
CA GLN A 95 0.24 6.37 7.04
C GLN A 95 1.58 5.74 6.67
N TYR A 96 2.37 6.37 5.80
CA TYR A 96 3.71 5.87 5.48
C TYR A 96 4.66 5.90 6.67
N ARG A 97 4.56 6.92 7.52
CA ARG A 97 5.38 7.03 8.72
C ARG A 97 5.00 6.03 9.80
N ARG A 98 3.70 5.77 9.98
CA ARG A 98 3.17 4.92 11.05
C ARG A 98 3.19 3.44 10.74
N VAL A 99 3.02 3.07 9.48
CA VAL A 99 2.81 1.68 9.09
C VAL A 99 3.90 1.27 8.11
N ARG A 100 4.91 0.55 8.61
CA ARG A 100 6.00 -0.04 7.81
C ARG A 100 5.80 -1.54 7.61
N GLY A 101 5.00 -2.17 8.45
CA GLY A 101 4.64 -3.57 8.33
C GLY A 101 3.49 -4.00 9.23
N LEU A 102 3.19 -5.30 9.15
CA LEU A 102 2.36 -6.03 10.10
C LEU A 102 3.20 -7.09 10.80
N LEU A 103 3.23 -7.05 12.12
CA LEU A 103 3.61 -8.19 12.93
C LEU A 103 2.40 -9.10 13.12
N ILE A 104 2.53 -10.34 12.65
CA ILE A 104 1.52 -11.38 12.69
C ILE A 104 1.99 -12.45 13.68
N GLU A 105 1.25 -12.64 14.76
CA GLU A 105 1.50 -13.67 15.77
C GLU A 105 0.34 -14.67 15.74
N PRO A 106 0.55 -15.92 15.28
CA PRO A 106 -0.51 -16.93 15.26
C PRO A 106 -1.11 -17.12 16.66
N LYS A 107 -2.43 -17.32 16.73
CA LYS A 107 -3.10 -17.68 17.99
C LYS A 107 -2.65 -19.07 18.45
N PRO A 108 -2.75 -19.40 19.75
CA PRO A 108 -2.21 -20.67 20.30
C PRO A 108 -2.72 -21.95 19.63
N ASN A 109 -3.95 -21.91 19.09
CA ASN A 109 -4.60 -23.04 18.41
C ASN A 109 -4.43 -23.03 16.88
N VAL A 110 -3.63 -22.12 16.33
CA VAL A 110 -3.41 -21.98 14.89
C VAL A 110 -1.99 -22.42 14.57
N SER A 111 -1.88 -23.46 13.73
CA SER A 111 -0.60 -23.92 13.20
C SER A 111 0.05 -22.83 12.35
N PHE A 112 1.33 -22.54 12.59
CA PHE A 112 2.12 -21.62 11.77
C PHE A 112 2.13 -22.07 10.30
N LYS A 113 2.21 -23.38 10.05
CA LYS A 113 2.22 -23.94 8.69
C LYS A 113 0.88 -23.67 7.99
N ASP A 114 -0.23 -23.85 8.70
CA ASP A 114 -1.57 -23.67 8.11
C ASP A 114 -1.81 -22.19 7.80
N LEU A 115 -1.39 -21.29 8.70
CA LEU A 115 -1.43 -19.85 8.48
C LEU A 115 -0.57 -19.42 7.28
N MET A 116 0.62 -20.00 7.12
CA MET A 116 1.47 -19.76 5.95
C MET A 116 0.81 -20.22 4.66
N VAL A 117 0.21 -21.42 4.64
CA VAL A 117 -0.51 -21.94 3.47
C VAL A 117 -1.69 -21.04 3.12
N ASP A 118 -2.46 -20.58 4.11
CA ASP A 118 -3.56 -19.65 3.89
C ASP A 118 -3.08 -18.32 3.31
N LEU A 119 -1.98 -17.78 3.83
CA LEU A 119 -1.37 -16.55 3.35
C LEU A 119 -0.87 -16.71 1.91
N GLU A 120 -0.14 -17.78 1.61
CA GLU A 120 0.37 -18.07 0.26
C GLU A 120 -0.77 -18.24 -0.75
N ASN A 121 -1.84 -18.95 -0.37
CA ASN A 121 -3.03 -19.10 -1.20
C ASN A 121 -3.72 -17.76 -1.47
N CYS A 122 -3.88 -16.93 -0.43
CA CYS A 122 -4.45 -15.59 -0.57
C CYS A 122 -3.60 -14.72 -1.50
N ILE A 123 -2.29 -14.64 -1.27
CA ILE A 123 -1.37 -13.85 -2.10
C ILE A 123 -1.34 -14.37 -3.55
N SER A 124 -1.38 -15.69 -3.75
CA SER A 124 -1.44 -16.29 -5.09
C SER A 124 -2.76 -15.98 -5.80
N SER A 125 -3.89 -15.97 -5.09
CA SER A 125 -5.20 -15.59 -5.65
C SER A 125 -5.26 -14.14 -6.12
N LEU A 126 -4.39 -13.29 -5.57
CA LEU A 126 -4.20 -11.89 -5.98
C LEU A 126 -3.21 -11.74 -7.15
N GLY A 127 -2.69 -12.85 -7.70
CA GLY A 127 -1.72 -12.86 -8.79
C GLY A 127 -0.30 -12.50 -8.36
N LEU A 128 0.01 -12.61 -7.06
CA LEU A 128 1.29 -12.21 -6.48
C LEU A 128 2.06 -13.42 -5.97
N LYS A 129 3.32 -13.18 -5.59
CA LYS A 129 4.16 -14.15 -4.88
C LYS A 129 4.67 -13.52 -3.59
N LEU A 130 4.61 -14.28 -2.50
CA LEU A 130 5.15 -13.84 -1.21
C LEU A 130 6.68 -13.82 -1.31
N LYS A 131 7.28 -12.63 -1.22
CA LYS A 131 8.73 -12.47 -1.38
C LYS A 131 9.41 -12.49 -0.03
N PHE A 132 10.07 -13.60 0.31
CA PHE A 132 10.88 -13.69 1.53
C PHE A 132 12.00 -12.64 1.53
N LEU A 133 12.18 -11.98 2.67
CA LEU A 133 13.23 -10.98 2.88
C LEU A 133 14.30 -11.52 3.81
N ALA A 134 13.93 -11.88 5.04
CA ALA A 134 14.87 -12.30 6.06
C ALA A 134 14.20 -13.09 7.18
N LYS A 135 15.03 -13.78 7.95
CA LYS A 135 14.66 -14.42 9.21
C LYS A 135 15.56 -13.87 10.32
N MET A 136 14.96 -13.41 11.41
CA MET A 136 15.67 -12.72 12.49
C MET A 136 15.00 -12.92 13.84
N SER A 137 15.65 -12.55 14.94
CA SER A 137 14.95 -12.49 16.23
C SER A 137 13.99 -11.30 16.27
N ARG A 138 12.90 -11.44 17.01
CA ARG A 138 11.88 -10.38 17.17
C ARG A 138 12.47 -9.07 17.68
N ALA A 139 13.48 -9.14 18.54
CA ALA A 139 14.15 -7.96 19.09
C ALA A 139 14.85 -7.11 18.02
N PHE A 140 15.28 -7.70 16.91
CA PHE A 140 15.95 -6.99 15.82
C PHE A 140 14.99 -6.47 14.74
N LEU A 141 13.69 -6.77 14.81
CA LEU A 141 12.73 -6.44 13.76
C LEU A 141 12.65 -4.93 13.48
N SER A 142 12.39 -4.12 14.51
CA SER A 142 12.25 -2.66 14.36
C SER A 142 13.52 -2.02 13.78
N ARG A 143 14.69 -2.41 14.29
CA ARG A 143 15.99 -1.93 13.77
C ARG A 143 16.19 -2.33 12.30
N SER A 144 15.83 -3.56 11.94
CA SER A 144 15.99 -4.07 10.59
C SER A 144 15.04 -3.38 9.60
N LEU A 145 13.79 -3.10 9.98
CA LEU A 145 12.83 -2.38 9.14
C LEU A 145 13.31 -0.97 8.76
N ASN A 146 14.05 -0.30 9.64
CA ASN A 146 14.63 1.00 9.34
C ASN A 146 15.77 0.95 8.30
N LEU A 147 16.37 -0.22 8.10
CA LEU A 147 17.50 -0.41 7.19
C LEU A 147 17.07 -0.96 5.81
N ILE A 148 15.88 -1.56 5.71
CA ILE A 148 15.43 -2.30 4.50
C ILE A 148 15.14 -1.37 3.30
N GLY A 149 15.04 -0.05 3.49
CA GLY A 149 14.86 0.90 2.37
C GLY A 149 13.63 0.57 1.52
N LEU A 150 12.49 0.33 2.16
CA LEU A 150 11.26 -0.07 1.50
C LEU A 150 10.78 1.01 0.52
N ARG A 151 10.43 0.59 -0.70
CA ARG A 151 9.66 1.45 -1.61
C ARG A 151 8.29 1.76 -0.98
N PRO A 152 7.71 2.95 -1.21
CA PRO A 152 6.50 3.39 -0.50
C PRO A 152 5.27 2.48 -0.77
N TRP A 153 5.17 1.93 -1.97
CA TRP A 153 4.12 0.95 -2.34
C TRP A 153 4.33 -0.46 -1.78
N ASN A 154 5.44 -0.72 -1.08
CA ASN A 154 5.69 -2.00 -0.44
C ASN A 154 5.52 -1.92 1.08
N ILE A 155 5.19 -3.05 1.69
CA ILE A 155 5.03 -3.21 3.13
C ILE A 155 5.57 -4.57 3.57
N VAL A 156 6.02 -4.65 4.82
CA VAL A 156 6.55 -5.91 5.38
C VAL A 156 5.46 -6.68 6.11
N LEU A 157 5.31 -7.96 5.78
CA LEU A 157 4.63 -8.92 6.65
C LEU A 157 5.68 -9.64 7.49
N ALA A 158 5.59 -9.52 8.81
CA ALA A 158 6.50 -10.12 9.77
C ALA A 158 5.76 -11.20 10.55
N LEU A 159 6.02 -12.47 10.27
CA LEU A 159 5.36 -13.59 10.93
C LEU A 159 6.24 -14.10 12.06
N SER A 160 5.71 -14.05 13.28
CA SER A 160 6.45 -14.37 14.51
C SER A 160 6.09 -15.76 15.05
N ARG A 161 7.12 -16.51 15.42
CA ARG A 161 7.01 -17.79 16.11
C ARG A 161 8.24 -18.00 17.00
N ASP A 162 8.03 -18.37 18.26
CA ASP A 162 9.11 -18.78 19.18
C ASP A 162 10.29 -17.77 19.23
N HIS A 163 9.97 -16.47 19.31
CA HIS A 163 10.90 -15.33 19.27
C HIS A 163 11.65 -15.08 17.95
N ILE A 164 11.40 -15.90 16.93
CA ILE A 164 11.91 -15.74 15.57
C ILE A 164 10.83 -15.10 14.71
N VAL A 165 11.24 -14.22 13.81
CA VAL A 165 10.38 -13.53 12.86
C VAL A 165 10.87 -13.80 11.45
N GLU A 166 9.97 -14.25 10.59
CA GLU A 166 10.17 -14.32 9.14
C GLU A 166 9.49 -13.12 8.49
N THR A 167 10.25 -12.35 7.71
CA THR A 167 9.76 -11.15 7.05
C THR A 167 9.60 -11.38 5.56
N TYR A 168 8.51 -10.84 5.02
CA TYR A 168 8.12 -10.94 3.63
C TYR A 168 7.72 -9.58 3.10
N LEU A 169 7.94 -9.34 1.81
CA LEU A 169 7.52 -8.14 1.11
C LEU A 169 6.21 -8.40 0.36
N ILE A 170 5.24 -7.50 0.52
CA ILE A 170 4.02 -7.48 -0.28
C ILE A 170 3.71 -6.04 -0.74
N PRO A 171 2.90 -5.86 -1.79
CA PRO A 171 2.36 -4.54 -2.13
C PRO A 171 1.37 -4.06 -1.07
N ARG A 172 1.46 -2.78 -0.72
CA ARG A 172 0.64 -2.14 0.33
C ARG A 172 -0.86 -2.21 0.06
N LYS A 173 -1.28 -2.18 -1.22
CA LYS A 173 -2.69 -2.31 -1.62
C LYS A 173 -3.39 -3.51 -0.99
N PHE A 174 -2.68 -4.63 -0.80
CA PHE A 174 -3.25 -5.89 -0.32
C PHE A 174 -3.22 -6.03 1.21
N LEU A 175 -2.81 -4.98 1.93
CA LEU A 175 -2.73 -5.00 3.38
C LEU A 175 -4.08 -5.34 4.03
N LYS A 176 -5.16 -4.71 3.54
CA LYS A 176 -6.52 -4.91 4.07
C LYS A 176 -7.02 -6.35 3.83
N ASP A 177 -6.67 -6.94 2.68
CA ASP A 177 -7.04 -8.32 2.37
C ASP A 177 -6.33 -9.31 3.30
N VAL A 178 -5.02 -9.09 3.54
CA VAL A 178 -4.24 -9.89 4.48
C VAL A 178 -4.74 -9.74 5.90
N GLU A 179 -5.05 -8.52 6.34
CA GLU A 179 -5.64 -8.28 7.67
C GLU A 179 -6.97 -9.01 7.83
N LYS A 180 -7.86 -8.93 6.84
CA LYS A 180 -9.16 -9.60 6.85
C LYS A 180 -9.02 -11.12 6.93
N LEU A 181 -8.08 -11.70 6.18
CA LEU A 181 -7.79 -13.14 6.23
C LEU A 181 -7.33 -13.58 7.63
N LEU A 182 -6.46 -12.79 8.25
CA LEU A 182 -5.73 -13.19 9.44
C LEU A 182 -6.39 -12.75 10.76
N LYS A 183 -7.39 -11.87 10.71
CA LYS A 183 -8.04 -11.27 11.90
C LYS A 183 -8.47 -12.30 12.95
N ASP A 184 -8.99 -13.44 12.50
CA ASP A 184 -9.48 -14.49 13.40
C ASP A 184 -8.41 -15.53 13.74
N LYS A 185 -7.30 -15.56 13.01
CA LYS A 185 -6.22 -16.58 13.10
C LYS A 185 -4.96 -16.09 13.83
N ALA A 186 -4.74 -14.79 13.88
CA ALA A 186 -3.54 -14.19 14.44
C ALA A 186 -3.85 -12.89 15.20
N LYS A 187 -2.96 -12.56 16.14
CA LYS A 187 -2.83 -11.18 16.63
C LYS A 187 -2.02 -10.39 15.61
N ILE A 188 -2.57 -9.27 15.17
CA ILE A 188 -1.94 -8.37 14.19
C ILE A 188 -1.53 -7.08 14.92
N THR A 189 -0.31 -6.60 14.68
CA THR A 189 0.20 -5.34 15.24
C THR A 189 0.91 -4.56 14.15
N TYR A 190 0.56 -3.27 13.98
CA TYR A 190 1.28 -2.38 13.07
C TYR A 190 2.68 -2.10 13.63
N ILE A 191 3.69 -2.18 12.76
CA ILE A 191 5.10 -1.94 13.07
C ILE A 191 5.72 -0.97 12.07
#